data_AF-A0A0Z8JBB3-F1
#
_entry.id   AF-A0A0Z8JBB3-F1
#
_cell.length_a   1.000
_cell.length_b   1.000
_cell.length_c   1.000
_cell.angle_alpha   90.00
_cell.angle_beta   90.00
_cell.angle_gamma   90.00
#
_symmetry.space_group_name_H-M   'P 1'
#
loop_
_entity.id
_entity.type
_entity.pdbx_description
1 polymer ?
#
loop_
_entity_poly.entity_id
_entity_poly.type
_entity_poly.pdbx_seq_one_letter_code
_entity_poly.pdbx_strand_id
1 'polypeptide(L)'
;MITLHHDVLKFDITGILGFEINQHIDFYNDGVNEAYIAIKNNDKITALSILRVLKSQLDREYKYFDSKRFWDFNSLNDTYSYVDGINRASRALVGAPNYRNMNSMLYDIKDYMTRHRYEDDILYGNKFALAVDIRLDEMTNQEYHSHAGKLLQGIRAFYLRPGKGIVKECIKLSKGFSQKSLEPYIFKEYFAKYLR
;
A
#
# COMPACT_ATOMS: atom_id res chain seq x y z
N MET A 1 12.40 -18.06 -3.12
CA MET A 1 11.60 -16.81 -3.23
C MET A 1 10.11 -17.04 -3.11
N ILE A 2 9.49 -16.29 -2.20
CA ILE A 2 8.05 -16.23 -1.94
C ILE A 2 7.31 -15.61 -3.13
N THR A 3 6.12 -16.11 -3.45
CA THR A 3 5.21 -15.47 -4.41
C THR A 3 4.33 -14.49 -3.66
N LEU A 4 4.31 -13.23 -4.09
CA LEU A 4 3.47 -12.19 -3.49
C LEU A 4 2.02 -12.33 -3.96
N HIS A 5 1.05 -12.17 -3.05
CA HIS A 5 -0.37 -12.12 -3.42
C HIS A 5 -0.72 -10.88 -4.24
N HIS A 6 -0.11 -9.75 -3.91
CA HIS A 6 -0.30 -8.49 -4.60
C HIS A 6 1.05 -7.90 -4.99
N ASP A 7 1.18 -7.44 -6.22
CA ASP A 7 2.42 -6.83 -6.69
C ASP A 7 2.73 -5.49 -6.01
N VAL A 8 1.73 -4.77 -5.49
CA VAL A 8 1.87 -3.48 -4.79
C VAL A 8 0.75 -3.34 -3.77
N LEU A 9 1.09 -3.00 -2.54
CA LEU A 9 0.14 -2.75 -1.46
C LEU A 9 -0.39 -1.31 -1.52
N LYS A 10 -1.60 -1.13 -2.06
CA LYS A 10 -2.19 0.20 -2.33
C LYS A 10 -2.93 0.79 -1.13
N PHE A 11 -2.17 1.16 -0.09
CA PHE A 11 -2.73 1.60 1.19
C PHE A 11 -3.68 2.80 1.12
N ASP A 12 -3.58 3.68 0.12
CA ASP A 12 -4.48 4.83 -0.04
C ASP A 12 -5.81 4.49 -0.73
N ILE A 13 -5.89 3.31 -1.37
CA ILE A 13 -7.06 2.87 -2.14
C ILE A 13 -7.92 1.88 -1.37
N THR A 14 -7.30 1.02 -0.55
CA THR A 14 -8.01 -0.05 0.17
C THR A 14 -7.34 -0.36 1.51
N GLY A 15 -8.02 -1.17 2.31
CA GLY A 15 -7.47 -1.81 3.50
C GLY A 15 -6.64 -3.03 3.12
N ILE A 16 -5.50 -3.19 3.77
CA ILE A 16 -4.53 -4.28 3.55
C ILE A 16 -4.37 -5.03 4.86
N LEU A 17 -4.45 -6.36 4.84
CA LEU A 17 -4.24 -7.16 6.05
C LEU A 17 -2.77 -7.18 6.44
N GLY A 18 -2.48 -7.21 7.74
CA GLY A 18 -1.11 -7.19 8.24
C GLY A 18 -0.27 -8.34 7.68
N PHE A 19 -0.88 -9.51 7.44
CA PHE A 19 -0.18 -10.65 6.87
C PHE A 19 0.33 -10.35 5.45
N GLU A 20 -0.39 -9.53 4.66
CA GLU A 20 0.02 -9.17 3.29
C GLU A 20 1.26 -8.27 3.33
N ILE A 21 1.30 -7.31 4.26
CA ILE A 21 2.47 -6.47 4.49
C ILE A 21 3.66 -7.32 4.92
N ASN A 22 3.41 -8.22 5.86
CA ASN A 22 4.37 -9.18 6.37
C ASN A 22 4.95 -10.08 5.28
N GLN A 23 4.13 -10.53 4.31
CA GLN A 23 4.60 -11.30 3.15
C GLN A 23 5.57 -10.51 2.26
N HIS A 24 5.32 -9.21 2.05
CA HIS A 24 6.25 -8.36 1.31
C HIS A 24 7.58 -8.19 2.06
N ILE A 25 7.51 -7.96 3.38
CA ILE A 25 8.70 -7.88 4.23
C ILE A 25 9.52 -9.17 4.15
N ASP A 26 8.86 -10.33 4.23
CA ASP A 26 9.50 -11.64 4.15
C ASP A 26 10.10 -11.88 2.77
N PHE A 27 9.40 -11.51 1.69
CA PHE A 27 9.92 -11.58 0.32
C PHE A 27 11.29 -10.90 0.18
N TYR A 28 11.45 -9.70 0.76
CA TYR A 28 12.72 -8.98 0.71
C TYR A 28 13.78 -9.59 1.62
N ASN A 29 13.45 -9.84 2.88
CA ASN A 29 14.42 -10.34 3.86
C ASN A 29 14.90 -11.76 3.51
N ASP A 30 13.99 -12.65 3.15
CA ASP A 30 14.32 -14.02 2.75
C ASP A 30 15.04 -14.04 1.41
N GLY A 31 14.62 -13.21 0.44
CA GLY A 31 15.33 -13.08 -0.82
C GLY A 31 16.78 -12.61 -0.63
N VAL A 32 17.05 -11.65 0.27
CA VAL A 32 18.42 -11.25 0.58
C VAL A 32 19.20 -12.41 1.23
N ASN A 33 18.59 -13.15 2.16
CA ASN A 33 19.23 -14.31 2.80
C ASN A 33 19.56 -15.40 1.77
N GLU A 34 18.62 -15.74 0.87
CA GLU A 34 18.82 -16.67 -0.24
C GLU A 34 19.99 -16.24 -1.13
N ALA A 35 20.06 -14.95 -1.48
CA ALA A 35 21.15 -14.41 -2.28
C ALA A 35 22.52 -14.52 -1.58
N TYR A 36 22.60 -14.24 -0.27
CA TYR A 36 23.84 -14.41 0.48
C TYR A 36 24.25 -15.88 0.62
N ILE A 37 23.32 -16.81 0.75
CA ILE A 37 23.60 -18.26 0.72
C ILE A 37 24.20 -18.66 -0.63
N ALA A 38 23.61 -18.20 -1.74
CA ALA A 38 24.14 -18.46 -3.08
C ALA A 38 25.57 -17.91 -3.25
N ILE A 39 25.84 -16.70 -2.76
CA ILE A 39 27.19 -16.10 -2.76
C ILE A 39 28.18 -16.96 -1.97
N LYS A 40 27.80 -17.42 -0.77
CA LYS A 40 28.63 -18.30 0.07
C LYS A 40 28.96 -19.62 -0.64
N ASN A 41 28.05 -20.12 -1.46
CA ASN A 41 28.22 -21.33 -2.26
C ASN A 41 28.91 -21.08 -3.62
N ASN A 42 29.47 -19.89 -3.86
CA ASN A 42 30.07 -19.45 -5.12
C ASN A 42 29.09 -19.40 -6.33
N ASP A 43 27.78 -19.46 -6.08
CA ASP A 43 26.74 -19.32 -7.11
C ASP A 43 26.32 -17.85 -7.28
N LYS A 44 27.21 -17.07 -7.91
CA LYS A 44 26.97 -15.64 -8.16
C LYS A 44 25.86 -15.39 -9.18
N ILE A 45 25.57 -16.35 -10.07
CA ILE A 45 24.53 -16.22 -11.09
C ILE A 45 23.16 -16.20 -10.41
N THR A 46 22.91 -17.16 -9.52
CA THR A 46 21.66 -17.22 -8.76
C THR A 46 21.49 -16.00 -7.87
N ALA A 47 22.55 -15.59 -7.15
CA ALA A 47 22.51 -14.38 -6.31
C ALA A 47 22.15 -13.12 -7.11
N LEU A 48 22.74 -12.95 -8.30
CA LEU A 48 22.44 -11.80 -9.17
C LEU A 48 21.02 -11.86 -9.72
N SER A 49 20.53 -13.07 -10.04
CA SER A 49 19.15 -13.28 -10.48
C SER A 49 18.15 -12.85 -9.39
N ILE A 50 18.37 -13.29 -8.15
CA ILE A 50 17.54 -12.90 -6.99
C ILE A 50 17.55 -11.39 -6.81
N LEU A 51 18.73 -10.76 -6.79
CA LEU A 51 18.84 -9.30 -6.64
C LEU A 51 18.07 -8.53 -7.73
N ARG A 52 18.06 -9.01 -8.98
CA ARG A 52 17.28 -8.38 -10.06
C ARG A 52 15.78 -8.43 -9.78
N VAL A 53 15.28 -9.54 -9.24
CA VAL A 53 13.88 -9.66 -8.87
C VAL A 53 13.54 -8.74 -7.71
N LEU A 54 14.36 -8.74 -6.65
CA LEU A 54 14.17 -7.85 -5.50
C LEU A 54 14.15 -6.38 -5.91
N LYS A 55 15.10 -5.95 -6.75
CA LYS A 55 15.16 -4.57 -7.25
C LYS A 55 13.93 -4.23 -8.09
N SER A 56 13.53 -5.12 -9.01
CA SER A 56 12.35 -4.89 -9.86
C SER A 56 11.10 -4.67 -9.02
N GLN A 57 10.93 -5.45 -7.96
CA GLN A 57 9.80 -5.32 -7.03
C GLN A 57 9.91 -4.03 -6.19
N LEU A 58 11.10 -3.68 -5.67
CA LEU A 58 11.34 -2.40 -5.00
C LEU A 58 11.00 -1.19 -5.89
N ASP A 59 11.45 -1.19 -7.14
CA ASP A 59 11.19 -0.08 -8.08
C ASP A 59 9.69 0.07 -8.36
N ARG A 60 8.97 -1.05 -8.42
CA ARG A 60 7.51 -1.08 -8.63
C ARG A 60 6.77 -0.45 -7.45
N GLU A 61 7.09 -0.85 -6.23
CA GLU A 61 6.45 -0.32 -5.03
C GLU A 61 6.88 1.14 -4.77
N TYR A 62 8.16 1.46 -4.93
CA TYR A 62 8.68 2.82 -4.84
C TYR A 62 7.94 3.79 -5.76
N LYS A 63 7.76 3.40 -7.04
CA LYS A 63 7.04 4.23 -8.01
C LYS A 63 5.62 4.59 -7.55
N TYR A 64 4.97 3.70 -6.81
CA TYR A 64 3.66 3.95 -6.24
C TYR A 64 3.75 4.88 -5.02
N PHE A 65 4.64 4.56 -4.09
CA PHE A 65 4.79 5.27 -2.80
C PHE A 65 5.43 6.65 -2.92
N ASP A 66 6.19 6.94 -3.97
CA ASP A 66 6.80 8.26 -4.21
C ASP A 66 5.82 9.28 -4.81
N SER A 67 4.56 8.89 -5.06
CA SER A 67 3.56 9.80 -5.61
C SER A 67 3.04 10.79 -4.56
N LYS A 68 2.83 12.05 -4.97
CA LYS A 68 2.25 13.10 -4.10
C LYS A 68 0.92 12.65 -3.48
N ARG A 69 0.06 12.03 -4.28
CA ARG A 69 -1.24 11.52 -3.85
C ARG A 69 -1.08 10.51 -2.71
N PHE A 70 -0.18 9.56 -2.86
CA PHE A 70 0.06 8.56 -1.83
C PHE A 70 0.53 9.22 -0.53
N TRP A 71 1.49 10.15 -0.61
CA TRP A 71 1.96 10.89 0.56
C TRP A 71 0.87 11.73 1.23
N ASP A 72 -0.07 12.27 0.43
CA ASP A 72 -1.20 13.02 0.97
C ASP A 72 -2.07 12.17 1.89
N PHE A 73 -2.19 10.87 1.63
CA PHE A 73 -2.86 9.88 2.47
C PHE A 73 -1.93 9.34 3.58
N ASN A 74 -0.72 8.91 3.23
CA ASN A 74 0.21 8.18 4.11
C ASN A 74 0.60 8.99 5.36
N SER A 75 0.58 10.32 5.28
CA SER A 75 0.75 11.20 6.46
C SER A 75 -0.26 10.98 7.60
N LEU A 76 -1.33 10.21 7.33
CA LEU A 76 -2.42 9.89 8.26
C LEU A 76 -2.49 8.39 8.58
N ASN A 77 -1.56 7.56 8.09
CA ASN A 77 -1.63 6.10 8.13
C ASN A 77 -0.53 5.46 8.97
N ASP A 78 -0.80 4.27 9.50
CA ASP A 78 0.06 3.50 10.41
C ASP A 78 1.09 2.59 9.69
N THR A 79 1.14 2.63 8.35
CA THR A 79 2.06 1.81 7.54
C THR A 79 3.39 2.51 7.23
N TYR A 80 3.72 3.57 7.95
CA TYR A 80 4.88 4.42 7.66
C TYR A 80 6.20 3.64 7.64
N SER A 81 6.41 2.69 8.57
CA SER A 81 7.67 1.94 8.66
C SER A 81 7.95 1.09 7.42
N TYR A 82 6.95 0.37 6.91
CA TYR A 82 7.08 -0.40 5.67
C TYR A 82 7.37 0.51 4.47
N VAL A 83 6.58 1.57 4.29
CA VAL A 83 6.71 2.53 3.18
C VAL A 83 8.09 3.22 3.21
N ASP A 84 8.55 3.64 4.38
CA ASP A 84 9.87 4.27 4.54
C ASP A 84 10.99 3.30 4.17
N GLY A 85 10.89 2.03 4.59
CA GLY A 85 11.84 0.99 4.22
C GLY A 85 11.95 0.78 2.71
N ILE A 86 10.82 0.66 2.01
CA ILE A 86 10.78 0.56 0.54
C ILE A 86 11.43 1.77 -0.12
N ASN A 87 11.09 2.98 0.33
CA ASN A 87 11.61 4.21 -0.27
C ASN A 87 13.11 4.37 -0.07
N ARG A 88 13.64 4.07 1.12
CA ARG A 88 15.07 4.16 1.41
C ARG A 88 15.86 3.09 0.66
N ALA A 89 15.38 1.84 0.68
CA ALA A 89 16.02 0.75 -0.06
C ALA A 89 16.08 1.07 -1.56
N SER A 90 14.96 1.43 -2.19
CA SER A 90 14.93 1.73 -3.63
C SER A 90 15.86 2.89 -4.00
N ARG A 91 15.89 3.97 -3.21
CA ARG A 91 16.78 5.13 -3.46
C ARG A 91 18.27 4.80 -3.30
N ALA A 92 18.62 3.86 -2.44
CA ALA A 92 20.00 3.40 -2.28
C ALA A 92 20.48 2.54 -3.48
N LEU A 93 19.56 1.83 -4.14
CA LEU A 93 19.86 0.92 -5.26
C LEU A 93 20.06 1.66 -6.60
N VAL A 94 21.14 2.44 -6.69
CA VAL A 94 21.48 3.22 -7.89
C VAL A 94 22.01 2.31 -9.02
N GLY A 95 21.37 2.38 -10.19
CA GLY A 95 21.78 1.68 -11.40
C GLY A 95 21.34 0.21 -11.47
N ALA A 96 21.78 -0.49 -12.52
CA ALA A 96 21.39 -1.88 -12.74
C ALA A 96 22.20 -2.85 -11.86
N PRO A 97 21.56 -3.92 -11.33
CA PRO A 97 22.27 -4.99 -10.63
C PRO A 97 23.32 -5.67 -11.50
N ASN A 98 24.54 -5.78 -10.98
CA ASN A 98 25.65 -6.47 -11.61
C ASN A 98 26.60 -7.05 -10.54
N TYR A 99 27.56 -7.88 -10.96
CA TYR A 99 28.46 -8.56 -10.03
C TYR A 99 29.31 -7.61 -9.16
N ARG A 100 29.58 -6.39 -9.62
CA ARG A 100 30.40 -5.41 -8.88
C ARG A 100 29.64 -4.77 -7.73
N ASN A 101 28.35 -4.46 -7.92
CA ASN A 101 27.53 -3.77 -6.92
C ASN A 101 26.60 -4.72 -6.13
N MET A 102 26.52 -6.00 -6.50
CA MET A 102 25.60 -6.98 -5.92
C MET A 102 25.62 -7.03 -4.38
N ASN A 103 26.82 -7.13 -3.78
CA ASN A 103 26.95 -7.19 -2.32
C ASN A 103 26.45 -5.92 -1.62
N SER A 104 26.75 -4.75 -2.19
CA SER A 104 26.33 -3.46 -1.65
C SER A 104 24.81 -3.33 -1.73
N MET A 105 24.22 -3.64 -2.89
CA MET A 105 22.77 -3.53 -3.07
C MET A 105 22.01 -4.50 -2.15
N LEU A 106 22.47 -5.74 -1.99
CA LEU A 106 21.87 -6.69 -1.04
C LEU A 106 21.97 -6.18 0.40
N TYR A 107 23.08 -5.54 0.75
CA TYR A 107 23.27 -4.93 2.07
C TYR A 107 22.29 -3.77 2.28
N ASP A 108 22.15 -2.88 1.30
CA ASP A 108 21.22 -1.75 1.38
C ASP A 108 19.76 -2.20 1.53
N ILE A 109 19.33 -3.24 0.80
CA ILE A 109 17.99 -3.83 0.99
C ILE A 109 17.83 -4.30 2.43
N LYS A 110 18.79 -5.07 2.96
CA LYS A 110 18.73 -5.62 4.33
C LYS A 110 18.73 -4.55 5.41
N ASP A 111 19.47 -3.47 5.19
CA ASP A 111 19.65 -2.41 6.17
C ASP A 111 18.39 -1.53 6.27
N TYR A 112 17.79 -1.19 5.12
CA TYR A 112 16.63 -0.32 5.08
C TYR A 112 15.29 -1.05 5.23
N MET A 113 15.19 -2.33 4.88
CA MET A 113 13.94 -3.05 5.02
C MET A 113 13.53 -3.12 6.49
N THR A 114 12.25 -2.83 6.75
CA THR A 114 11.74 -2.86 8.12
C THR A 114 11.77 -4.27 8.71
N ARG A 115 11.99 -4.34 10.02
CA ARG A 115 11.80 -5.56 10.83
C ARG A 115 10.51 -5.50 11.65
N HIS A 116 9.78 -4.39 11.56
CA HIS A 116 8.49 -4.26 12.21
C HIS A 116 7.50 -5.24 11.59
N ARG A 117 6.82 -6.01 12.43
CA ARG A 117 5.76 -6.94 12.01
C ARG A 117 4.41 -6.33 12.31
N TYR A 118 3.50 -6.55 11.38
CA TYR A 118 2.12 -6.13 11.45
C TYR A 118 1.27 -7.28 12.01
N GLU A 119 0.19 -6.97 12.72
CA GLU A 119 -0.72 -8.01 13.23
C GLU A 119 -1.54 -8.59 12.07
N ASP A 120 -1.47 -9.90 11.89
CA ASP A 120 -1.91 -10.55 10.65
C ASP A 120 -3.39 -10.27 10.31
N ASP A 121 -4.27 -10.26 11.31
CA ASP A 121 -5.72 -10.10 11.17
C ASP A 121 -6.19 -8.64 11.27
N ILE A 122 -5.27 -7.68 11.39
CA ILE A 122 -5.59 -6.25 11.44
C ILE A 122 -5.52 -5.64 10.04
N LEU A 123 -6.52 -4.81 9.72
CA LEU A 123 -6.52 -3.98 8.50
C LEU A 123 -5.74 -2.66 8.72
N TYR A 124 -4.79 -2.42 7.82
CA TYR A 124 -3.98 -1.22 7.71
C TYR A 124 -4.32 -0.47 6.42
N GLY A 125 -3.95 0.81 6.29
CA GLY A 125 -4.30 1.60 5.12
C GLY A 125 -5.75 2.09 5.13
N ASN A 126 -6.35 2.21 3.95
CA ASN A 126 -7.66 2.83 3.77
C ASN A 126 -8.80 1.83 4.03
N LYS A 127 -8.94 1.45 5.30
CA LYS A 127 -10.00 0.56 5.83
C LYS A 127 -11.40 1.09 5.50
N PHE A 128 -11.57 2.42 5.43
CA PHE A 128 -12.82 3.07 5.07
C PHE A 128 -13.20 2.83 3.61
N ALA A 129 -12.23 2.89 2.69
CA ALA A 129 -12.47 2.56 1.28
C ALA A 129 -12.85 1.09 1.10
N LEU A 130 -12.17 0.17 1.80
CA LEU A 130 -12.53 -1.24 1.80
C LEU A 130 -13.97 -1.46 2.30
N ALA A 131 -14.35 -0.81 3.41
CA ALA A 131 -15.71 -0.90 3.94
C ALA A 131 -16.77 -0.39 2.95
N VAL A 132 -16.44 0.65 2.17
CA VAL A 132 -17.32 1.16 1.11
C VAL A 132 -17.46 0.15 -0.03
N ASP A 133 -16.36 -0.42 -0.50
CA ASP A 133 -16.38 -1.42 -1.57
C ASP A 133 -17.19 -2.67 -1.15
N ILE A 134 -16.94 -3.22 0.03
CA ILE A 134 -17.71 -4.35 0.59
C ILE A 134 -19.20 -4.02 0.64
N ARG A 135 -19.56 -2.85 1.19
CA ARG A 135 -20.98 -2.50 1.32
C ARG A 135 -21.65 -2.32 -0.03
N LEU A 136 -20.95 -1.78 -1.04
CA LEU A 136 -21.48 -1.62 -2.39
C LEU A 136 -21.68 -2.98 -3.08
N ASP A 137 -20.78 -3.93 -2.87
CA ASP A 137 -20.88 -5.28 -3.44
C ASP A 137 -22.02 -6.10 -2.81
N GLU A 138 -22.33 -5.86 -1.53
CA GLU A 138 -23.46 -6.48 -0.82
C GLU A 138 -24.83 -5.86 -1.15
N MET A 139 -24.87 -4.69 -1.77
CA MET A 139 -26.12 -4.00 -2.06
C MET A 139 -26.93 -4.69 -3.17
N THR A 140 -28.24 -4.77 -2.98
CA THR A 140 -29.16 -5.07 -4.07
C THR A 140 -29.17 -3.95 -5.11
N ASN A 141 -29.63 -4.24 -6.33
CA ASN A 141 -29.75 -3.21 -7.38
C ASN A 141 -30.61 -2.01 -6.94
N GLN A 142 -31.66 -2.25 -6.15
CA GLN A 142 -32.49 -1.18 -5.60
C GLN A 142 -31.74 -0.32 -4.59
N GLU A 143 -30.97 -0.92 -3.68
CA GLU A 143 -30.14 -0.19 -2.72
C GLU A 143 -29.01 0.59 -3.42
N TYR A 144 -28.37 -0.01 -4.42
CA TYR A 144 -27.30 0.62 -5.19
C TYR A 144 -27.77 1.92 -5.87
N HIS A 145 -29.00 1.94 -6.40
CA HIS A 145 -29.61 3.12 -7.00
C HIS A 145 -30.30 4.07 -6.01
N SER A 146 -30.40 3.68 -4.73
CA SER A 146 -30.96 4.51 -3.67
C SER A 146 -30.08 5.72 -3.34
N HIS A 147 -30.58 6.62 -2.50
CA HIS A 147 -29.79 7.76 -2.02
C HIS A 147 -28.53 7.33 -1.26
N ALA A 148 -28.62 6.26 -0.45
CA ALA A 148 -27.48 5.70 0.28
C ALA A 148 -26.45 5.07 -0.66
N GLY A 149 -26.91 4.32 -1.67
CA GLY A 149 -26.04 3.74 -2.69
C GLY A 149 -25.28 4.81 -3.50
N LYS A 150 -25.96 5.91 -3.87
CA LYS A 150 -25.31 7.06 -4.53
C LYS A 150 -24.27 7.74 -3.65
N LEU A 151 -24.54 7.88 -2.35
CA LEU A 151 -23.57 8.41 -1.40
C LEU A 151 -22.31 7.54 -1.32
N LEU A 152 -22.46 6.21 -1.17
CA LEU A 152 -21.33 5.28 -1.11
C LEU A 152 -20.52 5.27 -2.42
N GLN A 153 -21.18 5.33 -3.57
CA GLN A 153 -20.50 5.50 -4.87
C GLN A 153 -19.68 6.80 -4.92
N GLY A 154 -20.21 7.91 -4.40
CA GLY A 154 -19.49 9.17 -4.28
C GLY A 154 -18.26 9.08 -3.37
N ILE A 155 -18.39 8.39 -2.23
CA ILE A 155 -17.27 8.14 -1.31
C ILE A 155 -16.20 7.25 -1.96
N ARG A 156 -16.61 6.19 -2.67
CA ARG A 156 -15.69 5.35 -3.47
C ARG A 156 -14.93 6.18 -4.50
N ALA A 157 -15.65 7.03 -5.24
CA ALA A 157 -15.04 7.93 -6.22
C ALA A 157 -14.04 8.90 -5.57
N PHE A 158 -14.32 9.38 -4.36
CA PHE A 158 -13.37 10.20 -3.60
C PHE A 158 -12.09 9.41 -3.27
N TYR A 159 -12.18 8.20 -2.74
CA TYR A 159 -10.97 7.42 -2.42
C TYR A 159 -10.17 7.05 -3.67
N LEU A 160 -10.84 6.79 -4.80
CA LEU A 160 -10.18 6.53 -6.09
C LEU A 160 -9.55 7.78 -6.71
N ARG A 161 -10.15 8.95 -6.53
CA ARG A 161 -9.63 10.22 -7.06
C ARG A 161 -10.04 11.39 -6.15
N PRO A 162 -9.26 11.65 -5.09
CA PRO A 162 -9.61 12.67 -4.10
C PRO A 162 -9.71 14.06 -4.71
N GLY A 163 -10.75 14.82 -4.33
CA GLY A 163 -10.94 16.17 -4.85
C GLY A 163 -12.06 16.94 -4.15
N LYS A 164 -11.88 18.26 -4.05
CA LYS A 164 -12.80 19.20 -3.36
C LYS A 164 -14.24 19.12 -3.87
N GLY A 165 -14.42 18.97 -5.18
CA GLY A 165 -15.75 18.84 -5.80
C GLY A 165 -16.50 17.60 -5.31
N ILE A 166 -15.83 16.44 -5.32
CA ILE A 166 -16.41 15.17 -4.88
C ILE A 166 -16.74 15.19 -3.40
N VAL A 167 -15.86 15.78 -2.57
CA VAL A 167 -16.15 15.92 -1.13
C VAL A 167 -17.40 16.77 -0.89
N LYS A 168 -17.55 17.90 -1.59
CA LYS A 168 -18.75 18.75 -1.50
C LYS A 168 -20.02 18.00 -1.90
N GLU A 169 -19.94 17.17 -2.93
CA GLU A 169 -21.06 16.33 -3.37
C GLU A 169 -21.41 15.28 -2.31
N CYS A 170 -20.42 14.58 -1.74
CA CYS A 170 -20.62 13.64 -0.65
C CYS A 170 -21.28 14.31 0.57
N ILE A 171 -20.87 15.52 0.93
CA ILE A 171 -21.49 16.30 2.02
C ILE A 171 -22.95 16.66 1.72
N LYS A 172 -23.27 16.95 0.44
CA LYS A 172 -24.65 17.21 0.04
C LYS A 172 -25.49 15.94 0.14
N LEU A 173 -24.97 14.82 -0.33
CA LEU A 173 -25.63 13.51 -0.30
C LEU A 173 -25.70 12.91 1.12
N SER A 174 -24.84 13.32 2.04
CA SER A 174 -24.89 12.84 3.43
C SER A 174 -25.97 13.52 4.27
N LYS A 175 -26.64 14.56 3.75
CA LYS A 175 -27.76 15.21 4.45
C LYS A 175 -28.90 14.22 4.65
N GLY A 176 -29.29 14.02 5.90
CA GLY A 176 -30.33 13.06 6.29
C GLY A 176 -29.80 11.72 6.79
N PHE A 177 -28.48 11.49 6.75
CA PHE A 177 -27.82 10.37 7.41
C PHE A 177 -27.29 10.78 8.78
N SER A 178 -27.35 9.86 9.75
CA SER A 178 -26.71 10.08 11.05
C SER A 178 -25.19 10.02 10.91
N GLN A 179 -24.46 10.74 11.77
CA GLN A 179 -23.00 10.66 11.78
C GLN A 179 -22.53 9.22 12.06
N LYS A 180 -23.17 8.54 13.02
CA LYS A 180 -22.86 7.16 13.39
C LYS A 180 -22.99 6.18 12.23
N SER A 181 -23.97 6.36 11.34
CA SER A 181 -24.13 5.51 10.16
C SER A 181 -23.06 5.71 9.08
N LEU A 182 -22.31 6.83 9.12
CA LEU A 182 -21.28 7.15 8.13
C LEU A 182 -19.86 6.91 8.63
N GLU A 183 -19.67 6.74 9.94
CA GLU A 183 -18.37 6.50 10.57
C GLU A 183 -17.57 5.36 9.95
N PRO A 184 -18.16 4.20 9.57
CA PRO A 184 -17.39 3.12 8.95
C PRO A 184 -16.81 3.47 7.57
N TYR A 185 -17.37 4.49 6.90
CA TYR A 185 -17.10 4.77 5.48
C TYR A 185 -16.30 6.05 5.25
N ILE A 186 -16.19 6.93 6.25
CA ILE A 186 -15.59 8.26 6.09
C ILE A 186 -14.34 8.39 6.95
N PHE A 187 -13.19 8.51 6.28
CA PHE A 187 -11.97 8.99 6.88
C PHE A 187 -12.00 10.52 7.02
N LYS A 188 -12.48 11.01 8.18
CA LYS A 188 -12.80 12.42 8.42
C LYS A 188 -11.61 13.35 8.16
N GLU A 189 -10.42 12.98 8.63
CA GLU A 189 -9.18 13.74 8.49
C GLU A 189 -8.79 13.89 7.02
N TYR A 190 -8.91 12.81 6.24
CA TYR A 190 -8.59 12.82 4.83
C TYR A 190 -9.59 13.65 4.02
N PHE A 191 -10.89 13.54 4.31
CA PHE A 191 -11.92 14.39 3.71
C PHE A 191 -11.67 15.88 4.02
N ALA A 192 -11.35 16.22 5.27
CA ALA A 192 -11.11 17.59 5.70
C ALA A 192 -9.95 18.26 4.96
N LYS A 193 -8.92 17.49 4.57
CA LYS A 193 -7.77 17.99 3.79
C LYS A 193 -8.17 18.61 2.45
N TYR A 194 -9.22 18.09 1.80
CA TYR A 194 -9.69 18.58 0.49
C TYR A 194 -10.75 19.68 0.57
N LEU A 195 -11.17 20.06 1.78
CA LEU A 195 -12.13 21.16 1.99
C LEU A 195 -11.46 22.50 2.29
N ARG A 196 -10.22 22.46 2.76
CA ARG A 196 -9.35 23.64 2.89
C ARG A 196 -9.16 24.30 1.51
#